data_AF-A0A8C7ERD9-F1
#
_entry.id   AF-A0A8C7ERD9-F1
#
_cell.length_a   1.000
_cell.length_b   1.000
_cell.length_c   1.000
_cell.angle_alpha   90.00
_cell.angle_beta   90.00
_cell.angle_gamma   90.00
#
_symmetry.space_group_name_H-M   'P 1'
#
loop_
_entity.id
_entity.type
_entity.pdbx_description
1 polymer ?
#
loop_
_entity_poly.entity_id
_entity_poly.type
_entity_poly.pdbx_seq_one_letter_code
_entity_poly.pdbx_strand_id
1 'polypeptide(L)'
;MICACLIASGIFTTAEDSLFYFGERRTDKSSSTKFQGVETPSQSRYVGYFADVKNIYNMTLPPRKTLKIEKIVIHSIHVCSLYLQVWFYFLFVHFFPCDHSQILLDAETNSVTIHLSNCPPLYDDIKVQFFSSSVRTKTNPGWPSVLETCFFFPRLYLPRNEIDNPHKKKTWKIYREEFAVELYFEEVRY
;
A
#
# COMPACT_ATOMS: atom_id res chain seq x y z
N MET A 1 13.44 6.30 8.67
CA MET A 1 14.69 7.03 8.38
C MET A 1 15.94 6.33 8.90
N ILE A 2 16.02 5.89 10.16
CA ILE A 2 17.24 5.21 10.68
C ILE A 2 17.69 4.06 9.78
N CYS A 3 16.77 3.19 9.33
CA CYS A 3 17.12 2.09 8.43
C CYS A 3 17.75 2.56 7.10
N ALA A 4 17.18 3.60 6.48
CA ALA A 4 17.75 4.20 5.28
C ALA A 4 19.16 4.77 5.55
N CYS A 5 19.39 5.41 6.71
CA CYS A 5 20.72 5.88 7.09
C CYS A 5 21.73 4.73 7.25
N LEU A 6 21.33 3.60 7.86
CA LEU A 6 22.21 2.44 7.99
C LEU A 6 22.60 1.88 6.62
N ILE A 7 21.66 1.87 5.67
CA ILE A 7 21.90 1.46 4.29
C ILE A 7 22.81 2.47 3.57
N ALA A 8 22.57 3.76 3.73
CA ALA A 8 23.37 4.84 3.16
C ALA A 8 24.83 4.79 3.63
N SER A 9 25.04 4.52 4.93
CA SER A 9 26.37 4.36 5.54
C SER A 9 27.07 3.04 5.17
N GLY A 10 26.44 2.16 4.38
CA GLY A 10 27.00 0.88 3.97
C GLY A 10 27.04 -0.18 5.08
N ILE A 11 26.36 0.03 6.21
CA ILE A 11 26.27 -0.95 7.31
C ILE A 11 25.44 -2.16 6.85
N PHE A 12 24.35 -1.89 6.12
CA PHE A 12 23.54 -2.92 5.49
C PHE A 12 23.39 -2.63 3.99
N THR A 13 23.26 -3.70 3.20
CA THR A 13 22.98 -3.62 1.77
C THR A 13 21.50 -3.74 1.48
N THR A 14 20.78 -4.55 2.26
CA THR A 14 19.35 -4.83 2.06
C THR A 14 18.47 -4.07 3.05
N ALA A 15 17.23 -3.80 2.63
CA ALA A 15 16.21 -3.24 3.51
C ALA A 15 15.83 -4.20 4.63
N GLU A 16 15.74 -5.50 4.33
CA GLU A 16 15.38 -6.54 5.29
C GLU A 16 16.35 -6.58 6.48
N ASP A 17 17.65 -6.65 6.22
CA ASP A 17 18.68 -6.70 7.27
C ASP A 17 18.64 -5.43 8.13
N SER A 18 18.49 -4.28 7.49
CA SER A 18 18.42 -3.00 8.20
C SER A 18 17.17 -2.86 9.05
N LEU A 19 16.02 -3.31 8.55
CA LEU A 19 14.74 -3.28 9.26
C LEU A 19 14.77 -4.26 10.45
N PHE A 20 15.31 -5.46 10.24
CA PHE A 20 15.46 -6.48 11.28
C PHE A 20 16.38 -5.97 12.39
N TYR A 21 17.56 -5.47 12.06
CA TYR A 21 18.50 -4.91 13.03
C TYR A 21 17.88 -3.77 13.84
N PHE A 22 17.21 -2.82 13.16
CA PHE A 22 16.55 -1.71 13.85
C PHE A 22 15.45 -2.22 14.79
N GLY A 23 14.64 -3.19 14.33
CA GLY A 23 13.59 -3.81 15.13
C GLY A 23 14.11 -4.47 16.41
N GLU A 24 15.20 -5.24 16.31
CA GLU A 24 15.84 -5.91 17.45
C GLU A 24 16.42 -4.90 18.45
N ARG A 25 17.00 -3.79 17.98
CA ARG A 25 17.57 -2.75 18.85
C ARG A 25 16.52 -1.87 19.51
N ARG A 26 15.40 -1.63 18.83
CA ARG A 26 14.36 -0.72 19.30
C ARG A 26 13.34 -1.41 20.20
N THR A 27 13.13 -2.71 20.01
CA THR A 27 12.20 -3.52 20.78
C THR A 27 12.87 -4.04 22.04
N ASP A 28 12.53 -3.45 23.18
CA ASP A 28 12.86 -4.04 24.47
C ASP A 28 11.96 -5.27 24.73
N LYS A 29 12.52 -6.46 24.49
CA LYS A 29 11.86 -7.74 24.71
C LYS A 29 11.65 -8.06 26.19
N SER A 30 12.26 -7.32 27.12
CA SER A 30 12.11 -7.53 28.56
C SER A 30 10.84 -6.88 29.13
N SER A 31 10.36 -5.79 28.51
CA SER A 31 9.18 -5.03 28.97
C SER A 31 7.92 -5.27 28.12
N SER A 32 8.04 -5.72 26.86
CA SER A 32 6.89 -6.09 26.05
C SER A 32 7.23 -7.06 24.91
N THR A 33 6.28 -7.91 24.52
CA THR A 33 6.38 -8.76 23.32
C THR A 33 5.95 -8.04 22.03
N LYS A 34 5.57 -6.76 22.12
CA LYS A 34 5.15 -5.98 20.96
C LYS A 34 6.38 -5.47 20.23
N PHE A 35 6.51 -5.83 18.96
CA PHE A 35 7.54 -5.29 18.08
C PHE A 35 7.42 -3.76 18.00
N GLN A 36 8.52 -3.05 18.28
CA GLN A 36 8.62 -1.59 18.28
C GLN A 36 9.50 -1.06 17.14
N GLY A 37 9.73 -1.88 16.11
CA GLY A 37 10.44 -1.46 14.89
C GLY A 37 9.56 -0.62 13.97
N VAL A 38 9.69 -0.82 12.67
CA VAL A 38 8.86 -0.13 11.67
C VAL A 38 7.40 -0.54 11.81
N GLU A 39 6.50 0.46 11.88
CA GLU A 39 5.12 0.28 12.33
C GLU A 39 4.15 -0.08 11.20
N THR A 40 4.48 0.28 9.95
CA THR A 40 3.61 0.04 8.79
C THR A 40 4.35 -0.61 7.63
N PRO A 41 3.71 -1.53 6.87
CA PRO A 41 4.29 -2.09 5.66
C PRO A 41 4.73 -1.04 4.63
N SER A 42 3.99 0.07 4.47
CA SER A 42 4.41 1.19 3.63
C SER A 42 5.78 1.74 4.00
N GLN A 43 6.04 1.98 5.28
CA GLN A 43 7.35 2.45 5.75
C GLN A 43 8.46 1.45 5.42
N SER A 44 8.23 0.14 5.60
CA SER A 44 9.18 -0.90 5.22
C SER A 44 9.46 -0.88 3.71
N ARG A 45 8.42 -0.68 2.90
CA ARG A 45 8.53 -0.57 1.45
C ARG A 45 9.39 0.62 1.01
N TYR A 46 9.24 1.77 1.66
CA TYR A 46 10.09 2.94 1.40
C TYR A 46 11.55 2.72 1.79
N VAL A 47 11.85 1.90 2.79
CA VAL A 47 13.24 1.47 3.06
C VAL A 47 13.76 0.60 1.91
N GLY A 48 12.91 -0.28 1.36
CA GLY A 48 13.19 -1.04 0.13
C GLY A 48 13.50 -0.13 -1.05
N TYR A 49 12.64 0.85 -1.33
CA TYR A 49 12.85 1.84 -2.39
C TYR A 49 14.16 2.61 -2.23
N PHE A 50 14.52 2.98 -1.01
CA PHE A 50 15.80 3.63 -0.75
C PHE A 50 16.99 2.69 -1.04
N ALA A 51 16.88 1.41 -0.68
CA ALA A 51 17.90 0.42 -1.01
C ALA A 51 18.07 0.29 -2.54
N ASP A 52 16.98 0.30 -3.30
CA ASP A 52 17.02 0.29 -4.78
C ASP A 52 17.67 1.56 -5.33
N VAL A 53 17.28 2.75 -4.84
CA VAL A 53 17.91 4.03 -5.23
C VAL A 53 19.41 3.98 -5.03
N LYS A 54 19.88 3.45 -3.90
CA LYS A 54 21.31 3.33 -3.61
C LYS A 54 22.00 2.28 -4.48
N ASN A 55 21.46 1.06 -4.53
CA ASN A 55 22.17 -0.11 -5.05
C ASN A 55 21.96 -0.34 -6.56
N ILE A 56 20.83 0.11 -7.11
CA ILE A 56 20.47 -0.06 -8.53
C ILE A 56 20.68 1.25 -9.28
N TYR A 57 20.23 2.36 -8.70
CA TYR A 57 20.26 3.68 -9.34
C TYR A 57 21.44 4.55 -8.89
N ASN A 58 22.43 4.00 -8.18
CA ASN A 58 23.65 4.71 -7.75
C ASN A 58 23.36 6.07 -7.08
N MET A 59 22.42 6.09 -6.13
CA MET A 59 21.97 7.30 -5.42
C MET A 59 21.30 8.36 -6.29
N THR A 60 20.91 8.01 -7.53
CA THR A 60 20.07 8.86 -8.38
C THR A 60 18.63 8.39 -8.33
N LEU A 61 17.68 9.34 -8.45
CA LEU A 61 16.28 8.97 -8.52
C LEU A 61 16.00 8.21 -9.83
N PRO A 62 15.12 7.19 -9.79
CA PRO A 62 14.67 6.54 -11.02
C PRO A 62 14.04 7.55 -11.99
N PRO A 63 14.00 7.25 -13.29
CA PRO A 63 13.24 8.04 -14.24
C PRO A 63 11.76 8.13 -13.81
N ARG A 64 11.22 9.36 -13.83
CA ARG A 64 9.81 9.60 -13.52
C ARG A 64 8.93 8.96 -14.58
N LYS A 65 7.90 8.24 -14.13
CA LYS A 65 6.84 7.69 -14.97
C LYS A 65 5.52 8.39 -14.67
N THR A 66 4.73 8.62 -15.72
CA THR A 66 3.37 9.14 -15.60
C THR A 66 2.39 8.03 -15.94
N LEU A 67 1.48 7.70 -15.04
CA LEU A 67 0.59 6.56 -15.16
C LEU A 67 -0.86 6.92 -14.85
N LYS A 68 -1.81 6.13 -15.35
CA LYS A 68 -3.22 6.16 -14.93
C LYS A 68 -3.58 4.83 -14.31
N ILE A 69 -4.37 4.83 -13.24
CA ILE A 69 -4.94 3.59 -12.71
C ILE A 69 -6.11 3.19 -13.61
N GLU A 70 -6.01 2.05 -14.29
CA GLU A 70 -7.08 1.52 -15.15
C GLU A 70 -8.14 0.78 -14.33
N LYS A 71 -7.68 -0.12 -13.46
CA LYS A 71 -8.54 -0.93 -12.61
C LYS A 71 -7.88 -1.31 -11.31
N ILE A 72 -8.71 -1.56 -10.32
CA ILE A 72 -8.33 -2.06 -9.00
C ILE A 72 -9.07 -3.37 -8.76
N VAL A 73 -8.35 -4.40 -8.32
CA VAL A 73 -8.94 -5.70 -7.96
C VAL A 73 -8.77 -5.91 -6.45
N ILE A 74 -9.85 -6.19 -5.75
CA ILE A 74 -9.85 -6.49 -4.32
C ILE A 74 -10.27 -7.95 -4.14
N HIS A 75 -9.39 -8.75 -3.58
CA HIS A 75 -9.59 -10.18 -3.37
C HIS A 75 -10.11 -10.48 -1.96
N SER A 76 -10.89 -11.55 -1.84
CA SER A 76 -11.37 -12.10 -0.57
C SER A 76 -12.09 -11.07 0.30
N ILE A 77 -13.07 -10.39 -0.30
CA ILE A 77 -13.91 -9.41 0.40
C ILE A 77 -15.33 -9.94 0.63
N HIS A 78 -15.76 -9.93 1.89
CA HIS A 78 -17.17 -10.16 2.20
C HIS A 78 -17.96 -8.92 1.81
N VAL A 79 -18.93 -9.09 0.90
CA VAL A 79 -19.79 -8.08 0.28
C VAL A 79 -20.09 -6.93 1.26
N CYS A 80 -19.29 -5.88 1.16
CA CYS A 80 -19.39 -4.67 1.95
C CYS A 80 -19.44 -3.49 0.98
N SER A 81 -20.25 -2.49 1.31
CA SER A 81 -20.24 -1.20 0.64
C SER A 81 -18.90 -0.51 0.90
N LEU A 82 -17.96 -0.74 -0.02
CA LEU A 82 -16.68 -0.04 -0.11
C LEU A 82 -16.85 1.25 -0.92
N TYR A 83 -16.06 2.27 -0.62
CA TYR A 83 -15.80 3.38 -1.53
C TYR A 83 -14.30 3.71 -1.49
N LEU A 84 -13.78 4.26 -2.59
CA LEU A 84 -12.35 4.44 -2.80
C LEU A 84 -12.01 5.93 -2.84
N GLN A 85 -10.92 6.29 -2.18
CA GLN A 85 -10.36 7.64 -2.23
C GLN A 85 -8.88 7.56 -2.60
N VAL A 86 -8.47 8.30 -3.62
CA VAL A 86 -7.07 8.37 -4.05
C VAL A 86 -6.55 9.78 -3.78
N TRP A 87 -5.41 9.85 -3.10
CA TRP A 87 -4.68 11.08 -2.79
C TRP A 87 -3.42 11.17 -3.63
N PHE A 88 -3.23 12.33 -4.25
CA PHE A 88 -2.05 12.60 -5.06
C PHE A 88 -1.68 14.09 -5.03
N TYR A 89 -0.50 14.48 -4.53
CA TYR A 89 -0.05 15.89 -4.49
C TYR A 89 -1.15 16.89 -4.08
N PHE A 90 -1.86 16.62 -2.97
CA PHE A 90 -3.00 17.44 -2.50
C PHE A 90 -4.24 17.47 -3.42
N LEU A 91 -4.22 16.80 -4.57
CA LEU A 91 -5.39 16.52 -5.41
C LEU A 91 -6.17 15.32 -4.84
N PHE A 92 -7.46 15.57 -4.61
CA PHE A 92 -8.42 14.62 -4.08
C PHE A 92 -9.25 14.06 -5.23
N VAL A 93 -9.18 12.75 -5.46
CA VAL A 93 -10.09 12.07 -6.40
C VAL A 93 -10.94 11.09 -5.63
N HIS A 94 -12.22 11.40 -5.53
CA HIS A 94 -13.21 10.53 -4.93
C HIS A 94 -13.81 9.64 -6.01
N PHE A 95 -13.69 8.33 -5.84
CA PHE A 95 -14.38 7.38 -6.70
C PHE A 95 -15.53 6.79 -5.92
N PHE A 96 -16.73 7.27 -6.24
CA PHE A 96 -17.94 6.59 -5.82
C PHE A 96 -18.14 5.34 -6.68
N PRO A 97 -18.33 4.17 -6.06
CA PRO A 97 -18.61 2.94 -6.76
C PRO A 97 -19.83 3.01 -7.70
N CYS A 98 -20.74 3.97 -7.50
CA CYS A 98 -21.97 4.10 -8.31
C CYS A 98 -21.95 5.18 -9.42
N ASP A 99 -21.14 6.23 -9.32
CA ASP A 99 -21.34 7.40 -10.20
C ASP A 99 -20.38 7.46 -11.41
N HIS A 100 -19.18 6.85 -11.33
CA HIS A 100 -18.14 6.96 -12.38
C HIS A 100 -17.26 5.71 -12.57
N SER A 101 -17.58 4.59 -11.92
CA SER A 101 -16.81 3.34 -12.01
C SER A 101 -17.72 2.16 -12.34
N GLN A 102 -17.22 1.23 -13.14
CA GLN A 102 -17.89 -0.06 -13.33
C GLN A 102 -17.35 -1.03 -12.29
N ILE A 103 -18.22 -1.46 -11.37
CA ILE A 103 -17.90 -2.52 -10.41
C ILE A 103 -18.34 -3.85 -11.01
N LEU A 104 -17.41 -4.79 -11.11
CA LEU A 104 -17.69 -6.17 -11.47
C LEU A 104 -17.42 -7.03 -10.24
N LEU A 105 -18.46 -7.68 -9.74
CA LEU A 105 -18.34 -8.68 -8.67
C LEU A 105 -18.16 -10.05 -9.34
N ASP A 106 -17.05 -10.71 -9.04
CA ASP A 106 -16.82 -12.09 -9.44
C ASP A 106 -17.04 -12.99 -8.22
N ALA A 107 -18.18 -13.69 -8.22
CA ALA A 107 -18.57 -14.59 -7.16
C ALA A 107 -17.76 -15.90 -7.14
N GLU A 108 -17.19 -16.31 -8.28
CA GLU A 108 -16.38 -17.53 -8.37
C GLU A 108 -15.02 -17.32 -7.72
N THR A 109 -14.38 -16.17 -7.99
CA THR A 109 -13.07 -15.82 -7.41
C THR A 109 -13.17 -15.04 -6.09
N ASN A 110 -14.39 -14.69 -5.65
CA ASN A 110 -14.65 -13.84 -4.49
C ASN A 110 -13.85 -12.53 -4.54
N SER A 111 -13.89 -11.87 -5.70
CA SER A 111 -13.14 -10.65 -5.99
C SER A 111 -14.05 -9.54 -6.51
N VAL A 112 -13.64 -8.30 -6.26
CA VAL A 112 -14.30 -7.10 -6.74
C VAL A 112 -13.33 -6.36 -7.66
N THR A 113 -13.71 -6.16 -8.92
CA THR A 113 -12.96 -5.34 -9.87
C THR A 113 -13.63 -3.99 -10.03
N ILE A 114 -12.86 -2.91 -9.88
CA ILE A 114 -13.30 -1.53 -10.02
C ILE A 114 -12.56 -0.93 -11.21
N HIS A 115 -13.26 -0.66 -12.30
CA HIS A 115 -12.71 0.05 -13.46
C HIS A 115 -12.82 1.57 -13.26
N LEU A 116 -11.72 2.28 -13.46
CA LEU A 116 -11.62 3.73 -13.30
C LEU A 116 -11.54 4.38 -14.69
N SER A 117 -12.64 4.99 -15.13
CA SER A 117 -12.73 5.61 -16.47
C SER A 117 -12.06 6.98 -16.59
N ASN A 118 -11.95 7.72 -15.47
CA ASN A 118 -11.46 9.11 -15.44
C ASN A 118 -10.32 9.32 -14.43
N CYS A 119 -9.39 8.36 -14.30
CA CYS A 119 -8.22 8.54 -13.43
C CYS A 119 -7.28 9.61 -14.04
N PRO A 120 -6.94 10.70 -13.32
CA PRO A 120 -5.96 11.65 -13.81
C PRO A 120 -4.57 11.02 -13.89
N PRO A 121 -3.66 11.53 -14.74
CA PRO A 121 -2.27 11.10 -14.73
C PRO A 121 -1.61 11.30 -13.35
N LEU A 122 -0.98 10.26 -12.84
CA LEU A 122 -0.27 10.17 -11.56
C LEU A 122 1.22 9.97 -11.80
N TYR A 123 2.08 10.39 -10.88
CA TYR A 123 3.54 10.28 -10.99
C TYR A 123 4.20 10.38 -9.61
N ASP A 124 5.43 9.93 -9.38
CA ASP A 124 6.06 10.00 -8.04
C ASP A 124 5.23 9.26 -6.95
N ASP A 125 5.03 9.85 -5.77
CA ASP A 125 4.41 9.16 -4.62
C ASP A 125 2.87 9.29 -4.65
N ILE A 126 2.19 8.14 -4.65
CA ILE A 126 0.72 8.09 -4.58
C ILE A 126 0.27 7.45 -3.27
N LYS A 127 -0.87 7.93 -2.75
CA LYS A 127 -1.54 7.32 -1.60
C LYS A 127 -2.96 6.91 -1.96
N VAL A 128 -3.26 5.62 -1.92
CA VAL A 128 -4.59 5.07 -2.17
C VAL A 128 -5.22 4.67 -0.83
N GLN A 129 -6.47 5.05 -0.60
CA GLN A 129 -7.20 4.81 0.64
C GLN A 129 -8.55 4.15 0.36
N PHE A 130 -8.80 3.01 0.99
CA PHE A 130 -10.05 2.29 0.88
C PHE A 130 -10.92 2.52 2.11
N PHE A 131 -12.17 2.94 1.91
CA PHE A 131 -13.13 3.18 2.96
C PHE A 131 -14.33 2.24 2.84
N SER A 132 -15.04 2.03 3.95
CA SER A 132 -16.24 1.21 3.97
C SER A 132 -17.29 1.82 4.89
N SER A 133 -18.55 1.83 4.45
CA SER A 133 -19.67 2.30 5.26
C SER A 133 -20.12 1.29 6.33
N SER A 134 -19.81 0.01 6.16
CA SER A 134 -20.21 -1.09 7.05
C SER A 134 -19.17 -1.39 8.15
N VAL A 135 -17.89 -1.07 7.94
CA VAL A 135 -16.83 -1.27 8.94
C VAL A 135 -16.72 -0.05 9.86
N ARG A 136 -17.74 0.17 10.71
CA ARG A 136 -17.65 1.11 11.84
C ARG A 136 -17.24 0.36 13.10
N THR A 137 -15.94 0.24 13.37
CA THR A 137 -15.50 -0.27 14.67
C THR A 137 -15.68 0.80 15.74
N LYS A 138 -16.31 0.48 16.88
CA LYS A 138 -16.58 1.42 17.99
C LYS A 138 -15.31 2.09 18.57
N THR A 139 -14.13 1.55 18.29
CA THR A 139 -12.83 2.08 18.73
C THR A 139 -12.00 2.71 17.61
N ASN A 140 -12.49 2.73 16.36
CA ASN A 140 -11.93 3.54 15.28
C ASN A 140 -12.93 3.68 14.11
N PRO A 141 -13.42 4.89 13.83
CA PRO A 141 -14.35 5.12 12.72
C PRO A 141 -13.60 4.95 11.40
N GLY A 142 -13.95 3.92 10.61
CA GLY A 142 -13.61 3.84 9.19
C GLY A 142 -12.13 4.06 8.84
N TRP A 143 -11.19 3.39 9.52
CA TRP A 143 -9.77 3.58 9.23
C TRP A 143 -9.46 3.08 7.81
N PRO A 144 -9.01 3.94 6.89
CA PRO A 144 -8.71 3.52 5.54
C PRO A 144 -7.60 2.48 5.53
N SER A 145 -7.72 1.45 4.68
CA SER A 145 -6.52 0.72 4.28
C SER A 145 -5.67 1.72 3.49
N VAL A 146 -4.49 2.04 3.99
CA VAL A 146 -3.58 3.00 3.36
C VAL A 146 -2.60 2.22 2.52
N LEU A 147 -2.53 2.60 1.26
CA LEU A 147 -1.52 2.15 0.34
C LEU A 147 -0.68 3.36 -0.04
N GLU A 148 0.60 3.35 0.29
CA GLU A 148 1.57 4.32 -0.20
C GLU A 148 2.54 3.59 -1.12
N THR A 149 2.65 4.03 -2.37
CA THR A 149 3.51 3.40 -3.36
C THR A 149 4.40 4.43 -4.00
N CYS A 150 5.69 4.10 -4.05
CA CYS A 150 6.63 4.67 -5.00
C CYS A 150 7.01 3.53 -5.94
N PHE A 151 7.59 3.80 -7.11
CA PHE A 151 8.02 2.76 -8.06
C PHE A 151 6.89 1.92 -8.64
N PHE A 152 6.53 2.31 -9.85
CA PHE A 152 5.41 1.73 -10.55
C PHE A 152 5.84 0.58 -11.45
N PHE A 153 5.29 -0.59 -11.14
CA PHE A 153 5.15 -1.70 -12.06
C PHE A 153 3.80 -1.54 -12.81
N PRO A 154 3.65 -2.09 -14.03
CA PRO A 154 2.37 -2.07 -14.74
C PRO A 154 1.23 -2.73 -13.94
N ARG A 155 1.59 -3.59 -12.98
CA ARG A 155 0.71 -4.16 -11.98
C ARG A 155 1.38 -4.13 -10.62
N LEU A 156 0.67 -3.65 -9.60
CA LEU A 156 1.08 -3.75 -8.20
C LEU A 156 0.13 -4.71 -7.48
N TYR A 157 0.65 -5.83 -6.98
CA TYR A 157 -0.09 -6.79 -6.15
C TYR A 157 0.38 -6.66 -4.71
N LEU A 158 -0.55 -6.50 -3.77
CA LEU A 158 -0.24 -6.41 -2.35
C LEU A 158 -1.10 -7.38 -1.53
N PRO A 159 -0.48 -8.39 -0.88
CA PRO A 159 -1.19 -9.25 0.04
C PRO A 159 -1.51 -8.50 1.35
N ARG A 160 -2.43 -9.05 2.15
CA ARG A 160 -2.88 -8.50 3.45
C ARG A 160 -1.74 -7.94 4.32
N ASN A 161 -0.63 -8.68 4.41
CA ASN A 161 0.48 -8.33 5.29
C ASN A 161 1.31 -7.14 4.78
N GLU A 162 1.12 -6.73 3.53
CA GLU A 162 1.79 -5.59 2.91
C GLU A 162 0.90 -4.35 2.80
N ILE A 163 -0.32 -4.39 3.35
CA ILE A 163 -1.26 -3.27 3.34
C ILE A 163 -1.35 -2.66 4.74
N ASP A 164 -1.31 -1.34 4.84
CA ASP A 164 -1.38 -0.64 6.12
C ASP A 164 -2.78 -0.80 6.73
N ASN A 165 -2.81 -1.26 7.98
CA ASN A 165 -3.96 -1.71 8.76
C ASN A 165 -4.31 -3.21 8.61
N PRO A 166 -4.58 -3.78 7.41
CA PRO A 166 -4.82 -5.21 7.28
C PRO A 166 -3.69 -6.12 7.79
N HIS A 167 -2.43 -5.66 7.79
CA HIS A 167 -1.30 -6.39 8.37
C HIS A 167 -1.43 -6.66 9.88
N LYS A 168 -2.28 -5.91 10.60
CA LYS A 168 -2.42 -6.04 12.07
C LYS A 168 -3.28 -7.26 12.40
N LYS A 169 -2.76 -8.20 13.19
CA LYS A 169 -3.48 -9.42 13.61
C LYS A 169 -4.92 -9.20 14.10
N LYS A 170 -5.18 -8.07 14.78
CA LYS A 170 -6.51 -7.69 15.28
C LYS A 170 -7.58 -7.52 14.17
N THR A 171 -7.18 -7.31 12.92
CA THR A 171 -8.08 -7.11 11.78
C THR A 171 -8.30 -8.37 10.95
N TRP A 172 -7.64 -9.49 11.28
CA TRP A 172 -7.67 -10.72 10.46
C TRP A 172 -9.02 -11.46 10.46
N LYS A 173 -9.92 -11.13 11.40
CA LYS A 173 -11.32 -11.58 11.34
C LYS A 173 -12.10 -10.94 10.17
N ILE A 174 -11.66 -9.77 9.72
CA ILE A 174 -12.25 -9.01 8.62
C ILE A 174 -11.46 -9.28 7.33
N TYR A 175 -10.14 -9.09 7.39
CA TYR A 175 -9.24 -9.31 6.26
C TYR A 175 -8.61 -10.70 6.37
N ARG A 176 -9.17 -11.68 5.65
CA ARG A 176 -8.70 -13.07 5.64
C ARG A 176 -7.31 -13.19 5.01
N GLU A 177 -6.71 -14.37 5.11
CA GLU A 177 -5.35 -14.61 4.62
C GLU A 177 -5.20 -14.33 3.12
N GLU A 178 -6.25 -14.61 2.36
CA GLU A 178 -6.34 -14.41 0.91
C GLU A 178 -6.69 -12.96 0.53
N PHE A 179 -6.89 -12.07 1.51
CA PHE A 179 -7.16 -10.66 1.22
C PHE A 179 -5.95 -10.02 0.55
N ALA A 180 -6.18 -9.42 -0.62
CA ALA A 180 -5.16 -8.73 -1.38
C ALA A 180 -5.78 -7.60 -2.21
N VAL A 181 -4.95 -6.62 -2.57
CA VAL A 181 -5.33 -5.52 -3.46
C VAL A 181 -4.37 -5.47 -4.62
N GLU A 182 -4.91 -5.33 -5.82
CA GLU A 182 -4.16 -5.13 -7.04
C GLU A 182 -4.50 -3.80 -7.68
N LEU A 183 -3.48 -3.11 -8.21
CA LEU A 183 -3.66 -1.96 -9.08
C LEU A 183 -3.02 -2.24 -10.43
N TYR A 184 -3.75 -1.91 -11.48
CA TYR A 184 -3.31 -1.98 -12.86
C TYR A 184 -3.12 -0.56 -13.37
N PHE A 185 -1.97 -0.31 -13.99
CA PHE A 185 -1.58 1.00 -14.45
C PHE A 185 -1.34 0.99 -15.97
N GLU A 186 -1.80 2.04 -16.63
CA GLU A 186 -1.45 2.38 -18.01
C GLU A 186 -0.39 3.48 -18.01
N GLU A 187 0.65 3.35 -18.85
CA GLU A 187 1.64 4.40 -19.03
C GLU A 187 1.13 5.50 -19.96
N VAL A 188 1.15 6.74 -19.47
CA VAL A 188 0.78 7.92 -20.27
C VAL A 188 2.04 8.41 -20.99
N ARG A 189 2.04 8.28 -22.32
CA ARG A 189 3.09 8.84 -23.19
C ARG A 189 2.60 10.16 -23.79
N TYR A 190 3.43 11.19 -23.70
CA TYR A 190 3.23 12.48 -24.34
C TYR A 190 4.11 12.59 -25.59
#